data_AF-A0A423TK88-F1
#
_entry.id   AF-A0A423TK88-F1
#
_cell.length_a   1.000
_cell.length_b   1.000
_cell.length_c   1.000
_cell.angle_alpha   90.00
_cell.angle_beta   90.00
_cell.angle_gamma   90.00
#
_symmetry.space_group_name_H-M   'P 1'
#
loop_
_entity.id
_entity.type
_entity.pdbx_description
1 polymer ?
#
loop_
_entity_poly.entity_id
_entity_poly.type
_entity_poly.pdbx_seq_one_letter_code
_entity_poly.pdbx_strand_id
1 'polypeptide(L)'
;MSFEEKLQGSTSTGEVVFLSGGTDGIDGPTDAAGAITYWSSFNSEVKSQLKEAKEQGLNPDDFLRNNDSYAYFSQLSSGQYLLQPGHTGTNVMDLQILLINPFN
;
A
#
# COMPACT_ATOMS: atom_id res chain seq x y z
N MET A 1 1.18 3.77 3.46
CA MET A 1 2.07 4.89 3.07
C MET A 1 3.28 5.02 3.99
N SER A 2 3.09 5.22 5.29
CA SER A 2 4.20 5.34 6.28
C SER A 2 5.19 4.16 6.33
N PHE A 3 4.79 2.98 5.84
CA PHE A 3 5.65 1.83 5.70
C PHE A 3 6.65 1.97 4.53
N GLU A 4 6.18 2.33 3.33
CA GLU A 4 7.05 2.51 2.17
C GLU A 4 8.03 3.68 2.34
N GLU A 5 7.60 4.75 3.01
CA GLU A 5 8.47 5.89 3.37
C GLU A 5 9.69 5.43 4.19
N LYS A 6 9.51 4.46 5.10
CA LYS A 6 10.60 3.92 5.91
C LYS A 6 11.57 3.05 5.13
N LEU A 7 11.17 2.53 3.97
CA LEU A 7 12.03 1.74 3.08
C LEU A 7 12.84 2.63 2.12
N GLN A 8 12.44 3.89 1.92
CA GLN A 8 13.20 4.85 1.13
C GLN A 8 14.55 5.15 1.81
N GLY A 9 15.65 4.84 1.13
CA GLY A 9 17.02 5.03 1.64
C GLY A 9 17.71 3.74 2.13
N SER A 10 17.03 2.59 2.09
CA SER A 10 17.68 1.30 2.32
C SER A 10 18.62 0.93 1.16
N THR A 11 19.85 0.50 1.47
CA THR A 11 20.80 -0.06 0.49
C THR A 11 20.56 -1.56 0.26
N SER A 12 19.59 -2.16 0.95
CA SER A 12 19.27 -3.58 0.82
C SER A 12 18.56 -3.87 -0.51
N THR A 13 18.87 -5.01 -1.11
CA THR A 13 18.18 -5.51 -2.31
C THR A 13 17.13 -6.53 -1.90
N GLY A 14 15.93 -6.42 -2.45
CA GLY A 14 14.83 -7.33 -2.15
C GLY A 14 13.48 -6.72 -2.49
N GLU A 15 12.43 -7.48 -2.19
CA GLU A 15 11.05 -7.09 -2.35
C GLU A 15 10.35 -7.15 -0.99
N VAL A 16 9.45 -6.20 -0.79
CA VAL A 16 8.61 -6.12 0.38
C VAL A 16 7.20 -5.83 -0.08
N VAL A 17 6.25 -6.64 0.39
CA VAL A 17 4.82 -6.42 0.16
C VAL A 17 4.13 -6.38 1.51
N PHE A 18 3.29 -5.38 1.70
CA PHE A 18 2.50 -5.23 2.93
C PHE A 18 1.03 -5.05 2.60
N LEU A 19 0.19 -5.92 3.18
CA LEU A 19 -1.25 -5.88 3.10
C LEU A 19 -1.81 -5.51 4.46
N SER A 20 -2.72 -4.53 4.46
CA SER A 20 -3.55 -4.17 5.60
C SER A 20 -5.00 -4.25 5.18
N GLY A 21 -5.83 -4.98 5.93
CA GLY A 21 -7.27 -4.90 5.69
C GLY A 21 -8.18 -5.56 6.74
N GLY A 22 -9.41 -5.05 6.80
CA GLY A 22 -10.49 -5.53 7.64
C GLY A 22 -11.06 -6.85 7.14
N THR A 23 -11.27 -7.80 8.06
CA THR A 23 -11.79 -9.13 7.73
C THR A 23 -13.27 -9.12 7.33
N ASP A 24 -13.99 -8.06 7.62
CA ASP A 24 -15.37 -7.81 7.19
C ASP A 24 -15.50 -7.28 5.77
N GLY A 25 -14.37 -6.99 5.13
CA GLY A 25 -14.32 -6.46 3.78
C GLY A 25 -14.49 -4.94 3.72
N ILE A 26 -14.42 -4.24 4.86
CA ILE A 26 -14.68 -2.80 4.97
C ILE A 26 -13.53 -2.13 5.75
N ASP A 27 -13.01 -1.03 5.22
CA ASP A 27 -12.09 -0.12 5.89
C ASP A 27 -12.69 1.29 5.91
N GLY A 28 -13.14 1.72 7.10
CA GLY A 28 -13.83 3.00 7.27
C GLY A 28 -15.12 3.12 6.43
N PRO A 29 -15.52 4.34 6.01
CA PRO A 29 -16.70 4.57 5.19
C PRO A 29 -16.41 4.38 3.69
N THR A 30 -15.80 3.26 3.31
CA THR A 30 -15.33 2.99 1.93
C THR A 30 -15.83 1.64 1.41
N ASP A 31 -15.62 1.39 0.11
CA ASP A 31 -15.91 0.11 -0.54
C ASP A 31 -14.71 -0.85 -0.59
N ALA A 32 -13.59 -0.46 0.03
CA ALA A 32 -12.40 -1.29 0.15
C ALA A 32 -12.30 -1.90 1.54
N ALA A 33 -11.69 -3.07 1.63
CA ALA A 33 -11.29 -3.71 2.88
C ALA A 33 -9.95 -3.17 3.39
N GLY A 34 -9.22 -2.39 2.60
CA GLY A 34 -7.89 -1.89 2.90
C GLY A 34 -7.06 -1.78 1.63
N ALA A 35 -5.73 -1.94 1.73
CA ALA A 35 -4.82 -1.78 0.61
C ALA A 35 -3.56 -2.66 0.69
N ILE A 36 -2.94 -2.84 -0.48
CA ILE A 36 -1.64 -3.50 -0.64
C ILE A 36 -0.61 -2.44 -0.99
N THR A 37 0.58 -2.55 -0.40
CA THR A 37 1.75 -1.70 -0.66
C THR A 37 2.93 -2.55 -1.06
N TYR A 38 3.82 -2.02 -1.90
CA TYR A 38 4.99 -2.75 -2.36
C TYR A 38 6.22 -1.86 -2.55
N TRP A 39 7.37 -2.45 -2.28
CA TRP A 39 8.67 -1.86 -2.53
C TRP A 39 9.62 -2.93 -3.04
N SER A 40 10.41 -2.62 -4.06
CA SER A 40 11.42 -3.50 -4.62
C SER A 40 12.66 -2.71 -5.00
N SER A 41 13.83 -3.26 -4.69
CA SER A 41 15.12 -2.70 -5.05
C SER A 41 16.05 -3.78 -5.60
N PHE A 42 16.53 -3.62 -6.83
CA PHE A 42 17.48 -4.53 -7.48
C PHE A 42 18.42 -3.76 -8.40
N ASN A 43 19.73 -4.01 -8.34
CA ASN A 43 20.74 -3.39 -9.21
C ASN A 43 20.59 -1.85 -9.34
N SER A 44 20.41 -1.15 -8.21
CA SER A 44 20.17 0.31 -8.11
C SER A 44 18.82 0.81 -8.67
N GLU A 45 17.97 -0.07 -9.20
CA GLU A 45 16.62 0.27 -9.61
C GLU A 45 15.66 0.07 -8.44
N VAL A 46 14.89 1.12 -8.11
CA VAL A 46 13.81 1.06 -7.13
C VAL A 46 12.46 1.15 -7.84
N LYS A 47 11.57 0.21 -7.51
CA LYS A 47 10.15 0.20 -7.87
C LYS A 47 9.32 0.26 -6.59
N SER A 48 8.36 1.16 -6.55
CA SER A 48 7.46 1.34 -5.39
C SER A 48 6.26 2.17 -5.81
N GLN A 49 5.18 2.07 -5.03
CA GLN A 49 4.01 2.91 -5.22
C GLN A 49 4.32 4.39 -5.01
N LEU A 50 5.25 4.73 -4.12
CA LEU A 50 5.71 6.12 -3.97
C LEU A 50 6.38 6.68 -5.24
N LYS A 51 7.04 5.84 -6.04
CA LYS A 51 7.61 6.26 -7.34
C LYS A 51 6.49 6.45 -8.37
N GLU A 52 5.56 5.50 -8.46
CA GLU A 52 4.39 5.60 -9.34
C GLU A 52 3.52 6.82 -9.02
N ALA A 53 3.29 7.11 -7.73
CA ALA A 53 2.54 8.27 -7.28
C ALA A 53 3.16 9.57 -7.81
N LYS A 54 4.48 9.72 -7.69
CA LYS A 54 5.21 10.88 -8.23
C LYS A 54 5.06 10.98 -9.76
N GLU A 55 5.15 9.87 -10.47
CA GLU A 55 4.96 9.81 -11.93
C GLU A 55 3.52 10.17 -12.35
N GLN A 56 2.53 9.93 -11.49
CA GLN A 56 1.12 10.29 -11.67
C GLN A 56 0.77 11.69 -11.13
N GLY A 57 1.75 12.43 -10.61
CA GLY A 57 1.54 13.77 -10.04
C GLY A 57 0.83 13.77 -8.68
N LEU A 58 0.75 12.62 -8.01
CA LEU A 58 0.22 12.48 -6.66
C LEU A 58 1.31 12.77 -5.64
N ASN A 59 0.95 13.50 -4.58
CA ASN A 59 1.83 13.72 -3.44
C ASN A 59 1.34 12.92 -2.22
N PRO A 60 1.97 11.77 -1.90
CA PRO A 60 1.59 10.93 -0.77
C PRO A 60 1.44 11.70 0.55
N ASP A 61 2.36 12.61 0.85
CA ASP A 61 2.39 13.38 2.10
C ASP A 61 1.13 14.25 2.30
N ASP A 62 0.52 14.73 1.21
CA ASP A 62 -0.70 15.54 1.28
C ASP A 62 -1.89 14.69 1.73
N PHE A 63 -2.01 13.47 1.18
CA PHE A 63 -3.05 12.53 1.57
C PHE A 63 -2.86 12.04 3.01
N LEU A 64 -1.62 11.74 3.41
CA LEU A 64 -1.33 11.31 4.77
C LEU A 64 -1.68 12.38 5.81
N ARG A 65 -1.28 13.64 5.57
CA ARG A 65 -1.61 14.76 6.47
C ARG A 65 -3.12 15.01 6.59
N ASN A 66 -3.87 14.69 5.55
CA ASN A 66 -5.33 14.82 5.52
C ASN A 66 -6.08 13.56 5.99
N ASN A 67 -5.37 12.50 6.41
CA ASN A 67 -5.94 11.18 6.73
C ASN A 67 -6.80 10.59 5.60
N ASP A 68 -6.41 10.83 4.34
CA ASP A 68 -7.17 10.47 3.15
C ASP A 68 -6.47 9.38 2.32
N SER A 69 -6.19 8.25 2.98
CA SER A 69 -5.53 7.10 2.35
C SER A 69 -6.38 6.48 1.23
N TYR A 70 -7.71 6.48 1.38
CA TYR A 70 -8.61 5.93 0.37
C TYR A 70 -8.53 6.71 -0.94
N ALA A 71 -8.56 8.05 -0.92
CA ALA A 71 -8.43 8.84 -2.15
C ALA A 71 -7.05 8.67 -2.79
N TYR A 72 -5.98 8.51 -2.00
CA TYR A 72 -4.64 8.21 -2.51
C TYR A 72 -4.65 6.90 -3.31
N PHE A 73 -5.08 5.79 -2.69
CA PHE A 73 -5.05 4.48 -3.35
C PHE A 73 -6.05 4.38 -4.50
N SER A 74 -7.19 5.07 -4.43
CA SER A 74 -8.16 5.13 -5.52
C SER A 74 -7.60 5.83 -6.77
N GLN A 75 -6.79 6.87 -6.59
CA GLN A 75 -6.16 7.61 -7.69
C GLN A 75 -4.91 6.89 -8.21
N LEU A 76 -4.08 6.37 -7.30
CA LEU A 76 -2.84 5.69 -7.64
C LEU A 76 -3.13 4.45 -8.49
N SER A 77 -2.58 4.44 -9.69
CA SER A 77 -2.69 3.33 -10.64
C SER A 77 -4.15 2.87 -10.81
N SER A 78 -5.07 3.85 -10.78
CA SER A 78 -6.51 3.67 -10.92
C SER A 78 -7.12 2.66 -9.95
N GLY A 79 -6.69 2.65 -8.68
CA GLY A 79 -7.29 1.80 -7.65
C GLY A 79 -6.76 0.37 -7.62
N GLN A 80 -5.76 0.02 -8.44
CA GLN A 80 -5.24 -1.34 -8.57
C GLN A 80 -4.75 -1.95 -7.24
N TYR A 81 -4.41 -1.11 -6.27
CA TYR A 81 -3.86 -1.52 -4.98
C TYR A 81 -4.88 -1.58 -3.85
N LEU A 82 -6.15 -1.23 -4.11
CA LEU A 82 -7.23 -1.41 -3.14
C LEU A 82 -7.56 -2.90 -3.00
N LEU A 83 -7.73 -3.34 -1.76
CA LEU A 83 -8.22 -4.67 -1.46
C LEU A 83 -9.75 -4.64 -1.46
N GLN A 84 -10.40 -5.18 -2.50
CA GLN A 84 -11.86 -5.09 -2.67
C GLN A 84 -12.53 -6.48 -2.80
N PRO A 85 -12.54 -7.31 -1.73
CA PRO A 85 -13.21 -8.60 -1.74
C PRO A 85 -14.75 -8.48 -1.66
N GLY A 86 -15.27 -7.30 -1.34
CA GLY A 86 -16.67 -7.09 -0.95
C GLY A 86 -16.96 -7.56 0.48
N HIS A 87 -18.22 -7.42 0.92
CA HIS A 87 -18.63 -7.83 2.25
C HIS A 87 -18.47 -9.34 2.46
N THR A 88 -17.71 -9.72 3.48
CA THR A 88 -17.43 -11.14 3.79
C THR A 88 -18.49 -11.78 4.69
N GLY A 89 -19.29 -10.97 5.39
CA GLY A 89 -20.32 -11.42 6.32
C GLY A 89 -19.80 -11.89 7.69
N THR A 90 -18.52 -11.67 8.00
CA THR A 90 -17.90 -11.97 9.30
C THR A 90 -16.96 -10.84 9.71
N ASN A 91 -16.67 -10.66 11.00
CA ASN A 91 -15.69 -9.68 11.46
C ASN A 91 -14.87 -10.26 12.62
N VAL A 92 -13.56 -10.39 12.41
CA VAL A 92 -12.56 -10.80 13.40
C VAL A 92 -11.42 -9.77 13.53
N MET A 93 -11.75 -8.48 13.38
CA MET A 93 -10.82 -7.34 13.33
C MET A 93 -9.98 -7.31 12.04
N ASP A 94 -8.79 -6.72 12.10
CA ASP A 94 -7.93 -6.47 10.94
C ASP A 94 -6.83 -7.52 10.80
N LEU A 95 -6.43 -7.77 9.56
CA LEU A 95 -5.28 -8.60 9.19
C LEU A 95 -4.16 -7.72 8.65
N GLN A 96 -2.94 -7.99 9.10
CA GLN A 96 -1.71 -7.35 8.62
C GLN A 96 -0.75 -8.45 8.14
N ILE A 97 -0.38 -8.42 6.87
CA ILE A 97 0.57 -9.38 6.28
C ILE A 97 1.77 -8.63 5.76
N LEU A 98 2.97 -9.07 6.16
CA LEU A 98 4.24 -8.59 5.65
C LEU A 98 4.99 -9.74 4.97
N LEU A 99 5.26 -9.60 3.68
CA LEU A 99 6.09 -10.51 2.90
C LEU A 99 7.43 -9.84 2.60
N ILE A 100 8.54 -10.54 2.89
CA ILE A 100 9.89 -10.06 2.62
C ILE A 100 10.60 -11.12 1.78
N ASN A 101 11.06 -10.73 0.60
CA ASN A 101 11.81 -11.58 -0.33
C ASN A 101 13.19 -10.96 -0.58
N PRO A 102 14.26 -11.38 0.12
CA PRO A 102 15.60 -10.84 -0.11
C PRO A 102 16.16 -11.33 -1.44
N PHE A 103 16.88 -10.46 -2.17
CA PHE A 103 17.66 -10.87 -3.33
C PHE A 103 19.07 -11.30 -2.88
N ASN A 104 19.48 -12.51 -3.28
CA ASN A 104 20.82 -13.06 -3.07
C ASN A 104 21.78 -12.71 -4.20
#